data_AF-A0A1I7X780-F1
#
_entry.id   AF-A0A1I7X780-F1
#
_cell.length_a   1.000
_cell.length_b   1.000
_cell.length_c   1.000
_cell.angle_alpha   90.00
_cell.angle_beta   90.00
_cell.angle_gamma   90.00
#
_symmetry.space_group_name_H-M   'P 1'
#
loop_
_entity.id
_entity.type
_entity.pdbx_description
1 polymer ?
#
loop_
_entity_poly.entity_id
_entity_poly.type
_entity_poly.pdbx_seq_one_letter_code
_entity_poly.pdbx_strand_id
1 'polypeptide(L)'
;MSSSFGETPVADSVESAAQRVATHIQNTIDSADVYNKLTQNGSTPVSGLGDKFYTKGTPEFVLKRRISIPEELSHQIKNMRSQFSMGLFPEITRAWVVIDSDIFMWNYETNDDLAYFDAVQNTVLKVALVRVKSDVFASHITHGLVVGTVTDLSLYPVIMDSDPSSSISGMAIDASHYFKITLDNSTINDIVSTNNGRVFFTADDKLYEFIYEIAITTKGVRIYFSVVARNVAYLSGHGQYLSQLTSKSLSQQDVRPQCLRVAHVRFSPEVAPTSIYRDAHRGVSIAYADQSICVMATTNRHIVWALSDIFHPNTKVYCESMNDLHVTGNVWAIAPVSDKIIRTLPPEPGMLPRLLPHSFFRQSIEQRRRLIICSNEGVHEFQHLTPRDALQDALFEGGVEGRATVQLWQQLGPTEVLVLALSILTSEAAIDERIKDKVHQFYSSYN
;
A
#
# COMPACT_ATOMS: atom_id res chain seq x y z
N MET A 1 -12.32 -52.38 -35.22
CA MET A 1 -10.88 -52.22 -35.48
C MET A 1 -10.39 -51.09 -34.59
N SER A 2 -9.59 -51.46 -33.59
CA SER A 2 -8.97 -50.57 -32.61
C SER A 2 -7.99 -49.62 -33.29
N SER A 3 -8.30 -48.31 -33.30
CA SER A 3 -7.31 -47.29 -33.64
C SER A 3 -6.34 -47.17 -32.47
N SER A 4 -5.11 -47.59 -32.73
CA SER A 4 -3.94 -47.42 -31.88
C SER A 4 -3.82 -45.98 -31.37
N PHE A 5 -3.66 -45.85 -30.05
CA PHE A 5 -3.08 -44.67 -29.40
C PHE A 5 -1.74 -44.39 -30.07
N GLY A 6 -1.70 -43.43 -30.99
CA GLY A 6 -0.44 -42.90 -31.50
C GLY A 6 0.18 -42.08 -30.38
N GLU A 7 1.40 -42.45 -29.99
CA GLU A 7 2.29 -41.55 -29.25
C GLU A 7 2.47 -40.30 -30.10
N THR A 8 1.75 -39.23 -29.78
CA THR A 8 2.11 -37.89 -30.24
C THR A 8 3.49 -37.56 -29.67
N PRO A 9 4.44 -37.06 -30.48
CA PRO A 9 5.76 -36.75 -29.99
C PRO A 9 5.63 -35.73 -28.85
N VAL A 10 6.15 -36.09 -27.67
CA VAL A 10 6.06 -35.29 -26.45
C VAL A 10 6.57 -33.85 -26.65
N ALA A 11 7.49 -33.65 -27.61
CA ALA A 11 7.99 -32.34 -28.02
C ALA A 11 6.89 -31.39 -28.54
N ASP A 12 6.00 -31.86 -29.42
CA ASP A 12 4.90 -31.05 -29.97
C ASP A 12 3.87 -30.66 -28.89
N SER A 13 3.70 -31.53 -27.89
CA SER A 13 2.82 -31.28 -26.74
C SER A 13 3.40 -30.22 -25.79
N VAL A 14 4.71 -30.30 -25.49
CA VAL A 14 5.39 -29.33 -24.63
C VAL A 14 5.48 -27.96 -25.30
N GLU A 15 5.79 -27.89 -26.59
CA GLU A 15 5.83 -26.63 -27.33
C GLU A 15 4.44 -25.99 -27.42
N SER A 16 3.40 -26.77 -27.69
CA SER A 16 2.00 -26.30 -27.66
C SER A 16 1.60 -25.78 -26.28
N ALA A 17 1.98 -26.47 -25.20
CA ALA A 17 1.73 -26.03 -23.83
C ALA A 17 2.48 -24.72 -23.52
N ALA A 18 3.77 -24.63 -23.90
CA ALA A 18 4.58 -23.42 -23.73
C ALA A 18 3.97 -22.23 -24.48
N GLN A 19 3.50 -22.44 -25.71
CA GLN A 19 2.84 -21.40 -26.50
C GLN A 19 1.54 -20.92 -25.85
N ARG A 20 0.72 -21.82 -25.29
CA ARG A 20 -0.50 -21.44 -24.55
C ARG A 20 -0.19 -20.61 -23.32
N VAL A 21 0.84 -20.99 -22.55
CA VAL A 21 1.30 -20.23 -21.38
C VAL A 21 1.80 -18.85 -21.80
N ALA A 22 2.62 -18.76 -22.84
CA ALA A 22 3.13 -17.49 -23.35
C ALA A 22 2.01 -16.55 -23.80
N THR A 23 1.03 -17.06 -24.55
CA THR A 23 -0.14 -16.29 -24.97
C THR A 23 -0.98 -15.84 -23.77
N HIS A 24 -1.16 -16.70 -22.76
CA HIS A 24 -1.88 -16.31 -21.55
C HIS A 24 -1.17 -15.19 -20.79
N ILE A 25 0.14 -15.31 -20.58
CA ILE A 25 0.97 -14.27 -19.91
C ILE A 25 0.87 -12.95 -20.66
N GLN A 26 0.98 -12.96 -21.99
CA GLN A 26 0.89 -11.75 -22.80
C GLN A 26 -0.48 -11.08 -22.63
N ASN A 27 -1.56 -11.85 -22.73
CA ASN A 27 -2.92 -11.34 -22.50
C ASN A 27 -3.09 -10.74 -21.09
N THR A 28 -2.52 -11.38 -20.07
CA THR A 28 -2.55 -10.86 -18.70
C THR A 28 -1.81 -9.53 -18.58
N ILE A 29 -0.63 -9.39 -19.21
CA ILE A 29 0.14 -8.14 -19.22
C ILE A 29 -0.63 -7.04 -19.95
N ASP A 30 -1.20 -7.35 -21.11
CA ASP A 30 -1.96 -6.38 -21.91
C ASP A 30 -3.21 -5.88 -21.16
N SER A 31 -3.79 -6.72 -20.30
CA SER A 31 -4.94 -6.40 -19.46
C SER A 31 -4.59 -5.74 -18.11
N ALA A 32 -3.31 -5.64 -17.76
CA ALA A 32 -2.85 -5.14 -16.47
C ALA A 32 -3.03 -3.62 -16.31
N ASP A 33 -3.07 -2.88 -17.41
CA ASP A 33 -3.26 -1.43 -17.36
C ASP A 33 -4.73 -1.07 -17.03
N VAL A 34 -4.92 -0.52 -15.85
CA VAL A 34 -6.22 -0.07 -15.36
C VAL A 34 -6.72 1.17 -16.11
N TYR A 35 -5.86 1.94 -16.76
CA TYR A 35 -6.23 3.18 -17.47
C TYR A 35 -7.30 2.94 -18.55
N ASN A 36 -7.13 1.89 -19.35
CA ASN A 36 -8.10 1.53 -20.39
C ASN A 36 -9.44 1.09 -19.79
N LYS A 37 -9.43 0.37 -18.67
CA LYS A 37 -10.64 -0.03 -17.94
C LYS A 37 -11.35 1.16 -17.29
N LEU A 38 -10.61 2.15 -16.80
CA LEU A 38 -11.15 3.37 -16.18
C LEU A 38 -11.82 4.29 -17.22
N THR A 39 -11.12 4.54 -18.32
CA THR A 39 -11.57 5.45 -19.39
C THR A 39 -12.52 4.79 -20.38
N GLN A 40 -12.72 3.47 -20.26
CA GLN A 40 -13.43 2.65 -21.24
C GLN A 40 -12.83 2.84 -22.65
N ASN A 41 -11.51 2.62 -22.76
CA ASN A 41 -10.71 2.88 -23.96
C ASN A 41 -10.82 4.33 -24.47
N GLY A 42 -10.79 5.30 -23.55
CA GLY A 42 -10.90 6.74 -23.87
C GLY A 42 -12.31 7.22 -24.25
N SER A 43 -13.34 6.37 -24.17
CA SER A 43 -14.71 6.75 -24.56
C SER A 43 -15.41 7.65 -23.53
N THR A 44 -14.97 7.64 -22.27
CA THR A 44 -15.59 8.44 -21.20
C THR A 44 -14.55 9.17 -20.35
N PRO A 45 -14.72 10.47 -20.07
CA PRO A 45 -13.83 11.21 -19.17
C PRO A 45 -14.15 10.98 -17.68
N VAL A 46 -15.27 10.28 -17.38
CA VAL A 46 -15.74 10.03 -16.02
C VAL A 46 -16.22 8.58 -15.84
N SER A 47 -16.05 8.03 -14.63
CA SER A 47 -16.54 6.69 -14.23
C SER A 47 -16.98 6.65 -12.77
N GLY A 48 -17.50 5.52 -12.28
CA GLY A 48 -17.93 5.39 -10.88
C GLY A 48 -19.33 5.94 -10.61
N LEU A 49 -20.12 6.18 -11.66
CA LEU A 49 -21.52 6.61 -11.54
C LEU A 49 -22.46 5.42 -11.75
N GLY A 50 -23.15 5.03 -10.68
CA GLY A 50 -24.15 3.96 -10.67
C GLY A 50 -23.60 2.56 -10.34
N ASP A 51 -24.52 1.64 -10.14
CA ASP A 51 -24.27 0.33 -9.50
C ASP A 51 -23.41 -0.63 -10.34
N LYS A 52 -23.22 -0.36 -11.64
CA LYS A 52 -22.37 -1.21 -12.50
C LYS A 52 -20.88 -1.16 -12.15
N PHE A 53 -20.44 -0.11 -11.44
CA PHE A 53 -19.04 0.07 -11.05
C PHE A 53 -18.74 -0.45 -9.65
N TYR A 54 -19.77 -0.66 -8.83
CA TYR A 54 -19.66 -0.98 -7.42
C TYR A 54 -20.56 -2.14 -7.05
N THR A 55 -19.96 -3.23 -6.57
CA THR A 55 -20.72 -4.38 -6.06
C THR A 55 -20.66 -4.39 -4.54
N LYS A 56 -21.82 -4.38 -3.88
CA LYS A 56 -21.91 -4.71 -2.44
C LYS A 56 -22.16 -6.21 -2.32
N GLY A 57 -21.29 -6.92 -1.60
CA GLY A 57 -21.27 -8.38 -1.56
C GLY A 57 -20.84 -8.93 -0.19
N THR A 58 -20.29 -10.14 -0.20
CA THR A 58 -19.67 -10.75 0.99
C THR A 58 -18.52 -9.87 1.51
N PRO A 59 -18.33 -9.75 2.83
CA PRO A 59 -17.31 -8.88 3.40
C PRO A 59 -15.91 -9.36 3.01
N GLU A 60 -15.20 -8.56 2.21
CA GLU A 60 -13.83 -8.85 1.78
C GLU A 60 -12.79 -8.42 2.82
N PHE A 61 -13.17 -7.47 3.68
CA PHE A 61 -12.34 -6.98 4.76
C PHE A 61 -12.96 -7.41 6.08
N VAL A 62 -12.37 -8.42 6.71
CA VAL A 62 -12.88 -8.99 7.96
C VAL A 62 -12.04 -8.48 9.12
N LEU A 63 -12.68 -7.80 10.08
CA LEU A 63 -12.03 -7.38 11.32
C LEU A 63 -11.52 -8.61 12.07
N LYS A 64 -10.20 -8.69 12.25
CA LYS A 64 -9.55 -9.79 12.99
C LYS A 64 -9.35 -9.48 14.45
N ARG A 65 -8.89 -8.28 14.74
CA ARG A 65 -8.66 -7.84 16.11
C ARG A 65 -8.69 -6.32 16.22
N ARG A 66 -8.99 -5.89 17.43
CA ARG A 66 -8.88 -4.51 17.88
C ARG A 66 -7.91 -4.50 19.06
N ILE A 67 -6.88 -3.68 18.96
CA ILE A 67 -5.88 -3.50 20.00
C ILE A 67 -6.06 -2.09 20.55
N SER A 68 -6.43 -1.97 21.82
CA SER A 68 -6.55 -0.67 22.48
C SER A 68 -5.18 0.00 22.58
N ILE A 69 -5.17 1.33 22.65
CA ILE A 69 -3.96 2.08 23.00
C ILE A 69 -3.44 1.57 24.37
N PRO A 70 -2.11 1.46 24.57
CA PRO A 70 -1.53 1.12 25.87
C PRO A 70 -2.13 1.93 27.03
N GLU A 71 -2.41 1.27 28.15
CA GLU A 71 -3.05 1.89 29.32
C GLU A 71 -2.18 3.01 29.91
N GLU A 72 -0.86 2.83 29.81
CA GLU A 72 0.17 3.80 30.21
C GLU A 72 -0.01 5.14 29.50
N LEU A 73 -0.43 5.12 28.22
CA LEU A 73 -0.68 6.32 27.41
C LEU A 73 -2.09 6.88 27.62
N SER A 74 -3.03 6.05 28.08
CA SER A 74 -4.44 6.43 28.21
C SER A 74 -4.63 7.63 29.13
N HIS A 75 -3.85 7.74 30.20
CA HIS A 75 -3.91 8.88 31.12
C HIS A 75 -3.37 10.17 30.49
N GLN A 76 -2.26 10.10 29.75
CA GLN A 76 -1.66 11.26 29.08
C GLN A 76 -2.57 11.79 27.97
N ILE A 77 -3.15 10.90 27.16
CA ILE A 77 -4.10 11.26 26.10
C ILE A 77 -5.38 11.88 26.68
N LYS A 78 -5.93 11.33 27.78
CA LYS A 78 -7.14 11.88 28.42
C LYS A 78 -6.94 13.28 29.02
N ASN A 79 -5.74 13.55 29.54
CA ASN A 79 -5.41 14.82 30.19
C ASN A 79 -4.85 15.87 29.23
N MET A 80 -4.79 15.54 27.94
CA MET A 80 -4.22 16.39 26.91
C MET A 80 -5.01 17.70 26.73
N ARG A 81 -4.28 18.81 26.64
CA ARG A 81 -4.82 20.15 26.36
C ARG A 81 -4.17 20.82 25.14
N SER A 82 -3.27 20.12 24.46
CA SER A 82 -2.33 20.66 23.46
C SER A 82 -2.39 19.93 22.11
N GLN A 83 -1.37 20.12 21.26
CA GLN A 83 -1.31 19.54 19.91
C GLN A 83 -1.12 18.02 19.94
N PHE A 84 -2.00 17.32 19.23
CA PHE A 84 -2.07 15.86 19.16
C PHE A 84 -1.88 15.39 17.73
N SER A 85 -1.02 14.40 17.53
CA SER A 85 -1.00 13.65 16.29
C SER A 85 -0.67 12.19 16.54
N MET A 86 -1.16 11.32 15.66
CA MET A 86 -0.86 9.90 15.72
C MET A 86 -0.83 9.32 14.32
N GLY A 87 -0.20 8.15 14.19
CA GLY A 87 -0.14 7.45 12.93
C GLY A 87 0.53 6.09 13.05
N LEU A 88 0.92 5.56 11.89
CA LEU A 88 1.50 4.23 11.74
C LEU A 88 2.82 4.33 10.99
N PHE A 89 3.77 3.51 11.40
CA PHE A 89 5.00 3.19 10.68
C PHE A 89 5.02 1.68 10.40
N PRO A 90 4.31 1.23 9.35
CA PRO A 90 4.15 -0.20 9.05
C PRO A 90 5.48 -0.89 8.69
N GLU A 91 6.47 -0.17 8.15
CA GLU A 91 7.79 -0.75 7.80
C GLU A 91 8.57 -1.27 9.02
N ILE A 92 8.26 -0.77 10.22
CA ILE A 92 8.88 -1.21 11.49
C ILE A 92 7.84 -1.73 12.50
N THR A 93 6.60 -1.98 12.06
CA THR A 93 5.51 -2.48 12.90
C THR A 93 5.30 -1.62 14.16
N ARG A 94 5.25 -0.28 14.00
CA ARG A 94 5.02 0.65 15.11
C ARG A 94 3.83 1.56 14.86
N ALA A 95 3.03 1.77 15.89
CA ALA A 95 2.10 2.88 15.98
C ALA A 95 2.77 3.97 16.81
N TRP A 96 2.43 5.22 16.53
CA TRP A 96 3.04 6.35 17.22
C TRP A 96 2.00 7.40 17.59
N VAL A 97 2.29 8.11 18.67
CA VAL A 97 1.54 9.27 19.12
C VAL A 97 2.51 10.36 19.57
N VAL A 98 2.18 11.59 19.21
CA VAL A 98 2.93 12.78 19.61
C VAL A 98 2.02 13.64 20.48
N ILE A 99 2.56 14.03 21.63
CA ILE A 99 1.92 14.91 22.61
C ILE A 99 2.91 16.04 22.90
N ASP A 100 2.64 17.24 22.38
CA ASP A 100 3.56 18.38 22.48
C ASP A 100 4.96 18.07 21.91
N SER A 101 5.96 17.82 22.76
CA SER A 101 7.33 17.47 22.36
C SER A 101 7.64 15.98 22.52
N ASP A 102 6.75 15.24 23.19
CA ASP A 102 6.93 13.83 23.54
C ASP A 102 6.45 12.93 22.41
N ILE A 103 7.27 11.94 22.05
CA ILE A 103 6.93 10.93 21.05
C ILE A 103 6.87 9.57 21.73
N PHE A 104 5.74 8.90 21.60
CA PHE A 104 5.55 7.54 22.07
C PHE A 104 5.35 6.63 20.88
N MET A 105 5.95 5.45 20.93
CA MET A 105 5.84 4.43 19.88
C MET A 105 5.68 3.07 20.52
N TRP A 106 4.82 2.22 19.96
CA TRP A 106 4.62 0.86 20.47
C TRP A 106 4.39 -0.11 19.33
N ASN A 107 4.63 -1.39 19.59
CA ASN A 107 4.34 -2.44 18.63
C ASN A 107 2.82 -2.65 18.53
N TYR A 108 2.22 -2.29 17.40
CA TYR A 108 0.78 -2.42 17.22
C TYR A 108 0.32 -3.86 17.01
N GLU A 109 1.21 -4.84 16.80
CA GLU A 109 0.83 -6.24 16.64
C GLU A 109 0.76 -6.97 17.99
N THR A 110 1.69 -6.70 18.89
CA THR A 110 1.81 -7.36 20.21
C THR A 110 1.28 -6.49 21.36
N ASN A 111 1.10 -5.19 21.13
CA ASN A 111 0.75 -4.19 22.13
C ASN A 111 1.78 -4.07 23.27
N ASP A 112 3.06 -4.25 22.93
CA ASP A 112 4.20 -4.13 23.83
C ASP A 112 5.26 -3.16 23.26
N ASP A 113 6.46 -3.18 23.82
CA ASP A 113 7.60 -2.37 23.39
C ASP A 113 7.26 -0.86 23.30
N LEU A 114 6.61 -0.35 24.35
CA LEU A 114 6.31 1.08 24.46
C LEU A 114 7.63 1.86 24.66
N ALA A 115 8.11 2.44 23.58
CA ALA A 115 9.25 3.34 23.55
C ALA A 115 8.80 4.78 23.78
N TYR A 116 9.53 5.49 24.63
CA TYR A 116 9.38 6.91 24.90
C TYR A 116 10.60 7.66 24.38
N PHE A 117 10.37 8.73 23.62
CA PHE A 117 11.39 9.57 23.06
C PHE A 117 11.12 11.04 23.40
N ASP A 118 12.03 11.60 24.20
CA ASP A 118 11.95 12.93 24.83
C ASP A 118 13.16 13.82 24.52
N ALA A 119 14.01 13.40 23.57
CA ALA A 119 15.20 14.16 23.20
C ALA A 119 14.91 15.51 22.51
N VAL A 120 13.64 15.78 22.23
CA VAL A 120 13.17 16.97 21.53
C VAL A 120 12.55 17.94 22.52
N GLN A 121 13.01 19.19 22.51
CA GLN A 121 12.59 20.20 23.50
C GLN A 121 11.38 21.02 23.05
N ASN A 122 11.20 21.17 21.73
CA ASN A 122 10.18 22.03 21.15
C ASN A 122 9.00 21.22 20.64
N THR A 123 7.82 21.85 20.57
CA THR A 123 6.61 21.19 20.07
C THR A 123 6.83 20.58 18.70
N VAL A 124 6.55 19.28 18.60
CA VAL A 124 6.64 18.48 17.40
C VAL A 124 5.41 18.76 16.54
N LEU A 125 5.66 19.12 15.28
CA LEU A 125 4.62 19.42 14.30
C LEU A 125 4.39 18.24 13.35
N LYS A 126 5.47 17.57 12.96
CA LYS A 126 5.45 16.43 12.02
C LYS A 126 6.53 15.42 12.36
N VAL A 127 6.19 14.15 12.15
CA VAL A 127 7.13 13.03 12.22
C VAL A 127 7.02 12.21 10.94
N ALA A 128 8.13 11.65 10.49
CA ALA A 128 8.15 10.73 9.36
C ALA A 128 9.22 9.66 9.58
N LEU A 129 8.87 8.41 9.28
CA LEU A 129 9.86 7.36 9.13
C LEU A 129 10.45 7.43 7.72
N VAL A 130 11.77 7.43 7.64
CA VAL A 130 12.50 7.51 6.37
C VAL A 130 13.48 6.36 6.25
N ARG A 131 13.67 5.84 5.04
CA ARG A 131 14.85 5.02 4.75
C ARG A 131 16.08 5.91 4.77
N VAL A 132 17.18 5.43 5.34
CA VAL A 132 18.40 6.23 5.42
C VAL A 132 19.37 5.89 4.30
N LYS A 133 20.23 6.85 3.93
CA LYS A 133 21.31 6.60 2.97
C LYS A 133 22.30 5.56 3.52
N SER A 134 22.60 4.53 2.73
CA SER A 134 23.46 3.40 3.13
C SER A 134 24.95 3.75 3.23
N ASP A 135 25.36 4.88 2.66
CA ASP A 135 26.72 5.41 2.76
C ASP A 135 26.92 6.31 3.99
N VAL A 136 25.84 6.72 4.66
CA VAL A 136 25.88 7.54 5.88
C VAL A 136 25.86 6.67 7.13
N PHE A 137 24.96 5.70 7.21
CA PHE A 137 24.79 4.90 8.43
C PHE A 137 25.42 3.51 8.31
N ALA A 138 25.66 2.86 9.45
CA ALA A 138 26.07 1.47 9.48
C ALA A 138 25.00 0.59 8.83
N SER A 139 25.40 -0.52 8.21
CA SER A 139 24.52 -1.37 7.39
C SER A 139 23.30 -1.96 8.11
N HIS A 140 23.31 -2.03 9.44
CA HIS A 140 22.17 -2.49 10.24
C HIS A 140 21.12 -1.40 10.49
N ILE A 141 21.47 -0.12 10.31
CA ILE A 141 20.57 1.02 10.45
C ILE A 141 19.93 1.26 9.08
N THR A 142 18.68 0.85 8.94
CA THR A 142 17.93 0.94 7.67
C THR A 142 16.94 2.10 7.64
N HIS A 143 16.51 2.57 8.81
CA HIS A 143 15.50 3.60 8.97
C HIS A 143 15.97 4.69 9.93
N GLY A 144 15.35 5.86 9.80
CA GLY A 144 15.51 6.98 10.70
C GLY A 144 14.18 7.69 10.94
N LEU A 145 14.05 8.28 12.11
CA LEU A 145 12.92 9.12 12.49
C LEU A 145 13.27 10.57 12.20
N VAL A 146 12.57 11.17 11.25
CA VAL A 146 12.64 12.62 11.02
C VAL A 146 11.59 13.29 11.90
N VAL A 147 12.03 14.24 12.72
CA VAL A 147 11.18 15.03 13.62
C VAL A 147 11.27 16.49 13.24
N GLY A 148 10.15 17.07 12.80
CA GLY A 148 9.99 18.49 12.53
C GLY A 148 9.29 19.17 13.69
N THR A 149 9.98 20.11 14.34
CA THR A 149 9.46 20.95 15.42
C THR A 149 9.13 22.35 14.93
N VAL A 150 8.65 23.21 15.82
CA VAL A 150 8.47 24.65 15.54
C VAL A 150 9.77 25.39 15.21
N THR A 151 10.94 24.85 15.55
CA THR A 151 12.25 25.55 15.40
C THR A 151 13.25 24.81 14.54
N ASP A 152 13.14 23.50 14.39
CA ASP A 152 14.16 22.68 13.75
C ASP A 152 13.62 21.39 13.14
N LEU A 153 14.41 20.83 12.23
CA LEU A 153 14.20 19.51 11.64
C LEU A 153 15.40 18.63 12.00
N SER A 154 15.13 17.47 12.57
CA SER A 154 16.16 16.54 13.03
C SER A 154 15.92 15.12 12.47
N LEU A 155 16.99 14.38 12.18
CA LEU A 155 16.96 12.96 11.76
C LEU A 155 17.71 12.11 12.78
N TYR A 156 16.98 11.20 13.43
CA TYR A 156 17.48 10.26 14.42
C TYR A 156 17.54 8.84 13.85
N PRO A 157 18.64 8.10 14.00
CA PRO A 157 18.72 6.70 13.61
C PRO A 157 17.74 5.84 14.41
N VAL A 158 17.05 4.93 13.72
CA VAL A 158 16.22 3.90 14.37
C VAL A 158 17.00 2.59 14.34
N ILE A 159 17.25 2.05 15.54
CA ILE A 159 17.95 0.79 15.76
C ILE A 159 16.90 -0.26 16.08
N MET A 160 16.76 -1.25 15.21
CA MET A 160 15.90 -2.40 15.43
C MET A 160 16.73 -3.54 16.02
N ASP A 161 16.30 -4.08 17.14
CA ASP A 161 16.88 -5.32 17.67
C ASP A 161 16.43 -6.47 16.77
N SER A 162 17.42 -7.18 16.24
CA SER A 162 17.26 -8.25 15.26
C SER A 162 17.88 -9.55 15.76
N ASP A 163 17.96 -9.72 17.09
CA ASP A 163 18.40 -10.98 17.67
C ASP A 163 17.45 -12.12 17.22
N PRO A 164 17.90 -13.07 16.39
CA PRO A 164 17.04 -14.13 15.86
C PRO A 164 16.54 -15.10 16.94
N SER A 165 17.10 -15.01 18.15
CA SER A 165 16.76 -15.85 19.30
C SER A 165 15.68 -15.25 20.20
N SER A 166 15.42 -13.94 20.13
CA SER A 166 14.35 -13.28 20.87
C SER A 166 13.10 -13.19 20.01
N SER A 167 11.94 -13.56 20.56
CA SER A 167 10.64 -13.38 19.90
C SER A 167 10.16 -11.92 19.92
N ILE A 168 10.96 -11.01 20.47
CA ILE A 168 10.62 -9.61 20.73
C ILE A 168 11.63 -8.74 19.96
N SER A 169 11.20 -8.20 18.82
CA SER A 169 11.97 -7.18 18.11
C SER A 169 11.78 -5.85 18.83
N GLY A 170 12.74 -5.50 19.70
CA GLY A 170 12.80 -4.21 20.37
C GLY A 170 13.24 -3.10 19.42
N MET A 171 12.90 -1.86 19.76
CA MET A 171 13.32 -0.69 19.00
C MET A 171 13.95 0.36 19.91
N ALA A 172 15.03 0.99 19.44
CA ALA A 172 15.66 2.13 20.08
C ALA A 172 15.86 3.27 19.07
N ILE A 173 15.77 4.51 19.55
CA ILE A 173 16.08 5.70 18.76
C ILE A 173 17.35 6.31 19.33
N ASP A 174 18.39 6.48 18.49
CA ASP A 174 19.66 7.06 18.94
C ASP A 174 19.56 8.60 18.98
N ALA A 175 19.34 9.14 20.17
CA ALA A 175 19.32 10.57 20.43
C ALA A 175 20.71 11.23 20.44
N SER A 176 21.80 10.45 20.43
CA SER A 176 23.17 10.96 20.52
C SER A 176 23.78 11.26 19.14
N HIS A 177 23.41 10.49 18.12
CA HIS A 177 23.97 10.59 16.77
C HIS A 177 22.90 11.01 15.75
N TYR A 178 22.55 12.29 15.73
CA TYR A 178 21.51 12.84 14.85
C TYR A 178 22.02 13.96 13.95
N PHE A 179 21.28 14.17 12.86
CA PHE A 179 21.46 15.34 11.98
C PHE A 179 20.38 16.37 12.30
N LYS A 180 20.71 17.66 12.26
CA LYS A 180 19.78 18.73 12.61
C LYS A 180 20.02 20.00 11.80
N ILE A 181 18.94 20.66 11.42
CA ILE A 181 18.94 22.00 10.81
C ILE A 181 17.95 22.89 11.57
N THR A 182 18.24 24.18 11.66
CA THR A 182 17.29 25.17 12.16
C THR A 182 16.34 25.58 11.04
N LEU A 183 15.09 25.80 11.41
CA LEU A 183 14.07 26.39 10.55
C LEU A 183 14.06 27.88 10.89
N ASP A 184 14.43 28.73 9.93
CA ASP A 184 14.55 30.19 10.12
C ASP A 184 13.17 30.86 10.27
N ASN A 185 12.41 30.49 11.31
CA ASN A 185 11.00 30.80 11.55
C ASN A 185 10.01 30.24 10.50
N SER A 186 10.46 29.36 9.61
CA SER A 186 9.61 28.67 8.65
C SER A 186 8.85 27.51 9.30
N THR A 187 7.55 27.40 9.06
CA THR A 187 6.73 26.30 9.64
C THR A 187 6.69 25.10 8.71
N ILE A 188 7.05 23.92 9.21
CA ILE A 188 6.95 22.67 8.43
C ILE A 188 5.48 22.28 8.28
N ASN A 189 5.08 21.98 7.05
CA ASN A 189 3.75 21.46 6.73
C ASN A 189 3.74 19.95 6.50
N ASP A 190 4.78 19.40 5.85
CA ASP A 190 4.85 17.99 5.51
C ASP A 190 6.29 17.52 5.28
N ILE A 191 6.50 16.21 5.44
CA ILE A 191 7.80 15.53 5.29
C ILE A 191 7.59 14.23 4.50
N VAL A 192 8.36 14.06 3.43
CA VAL A 192 8.34 12.84 2.61
C VAL A 192 9.75 12.39 2.30
N SER A 193 9.94 11.09 2.07
CA SER A 193 11.24 10.55 1.69
C SER A 193 11.16 9.68 0.45
N THR A 194 12.33 9.44 -0.13
CA THR A 194 12.50 8.54 -1.28
C THR A 194 13.24 7.29 -0.84
N ASN A 195 13.10 6.20 -1.60
CA ASN A 195 13.71 4.91 -1.25
C ASN A 195 15.24 4.91 -1.22
N ASN A 196 15.91 5.93 -1.78
CA ASN A 196 17.36 6.10 -1.72
C ASN A 196 17.82 7.01 -0.56
N GLY A 197 16.89 7.38 0.32
CA GLY A 197 17.16 8.13 1.55
C GLY A 197 17.16 9.64 1.43
N ARG A 198 16.79 10.22 0.29
CA ARG A 198 16.57 11.68 0.23
C ARG A 198 15.31 12.05 1.00
N VAL A 199 15.40 13.08 1.83
CA VAL A 199 14.31 13.60 2.65
C VAL A 199 13.92 14.97 2.12
N PHE A 200 12.64 15.15 1.83
CA PHE A 200 12.05 16.41 1.42
C PHE A 200 11.05 16.88 2.46
N PHE A 201 10.96 18.19 2.62
CA PHE A 201 9.97 18.80 3.47
C PHE A 201 9.45 20.08 2.84
N THR A 202 8.23 20.45 3.19
CA THR A 202 7.64 21.71 2.76
C THR A 202 7.55 22.69 3.93
N ALA A 203 7.98 23.93 3.69
CA ALA A 203 7.80 25.04 4.62
C ALA A 203 7.56 26.32 3.81
N ASP A 204 6.72 27.23 4.32
CA ASP A 204 6.36 28.49 3.65
C ASP A 204 5.99 28.31 2.15
N ASP A 205 5.17 27.29 1.86
CA ASP A 205 4.71 26.91 0.52
C ASP A 205 5.83 26.57 -0.50
N LYS A 206 7.03 26.22 -0.01
CA LYS A 206 8.18 25.81 -0.82
C LYS A 206 8.62 24.40 -0.47
N LEU A 207 9.18 23.71 -1.47
CA LEU A 207 9.80 22.40 -1.32
C LEU A 207 11.30 22.56 -1.07
N TYR A 208 11.77 21.94 0.01
CA TYR A 208 13.16 21.87 0.42
C TYR A 208 13.63 20.42 0.48
N GLU A 209 14.94 20.22 0.34
CA GLU A 209 15.58 18.93 0.60
C GLU A 209 16.45 19.04 1.85
N PHE A 210 16.25 18.10 2.78
CA PHE A 210 17.11 17.94 3.95
C PHE A 210 18.26 17.00 3.58
N ILE A 211 19.42 17.59 3.29
CA ILE A 211 20.62 16.87 2.92
C ILE A 211 21.37 16.53 4.21
N TYR A 212 21.72 15.26 4.38
CA TYR A 212 22.59 14.75 5.42
C TYR A 212 23.68 13.88 4.78
N GLU A 213 24.94 14.16 5.07
CA GLU A 213 26.10 13.57 4.42
C GLU A 213 27.31 13.43 5.36
N ILE A 214 28.28 12.61 4.90
CA ILE A 214 29.56 12.40 5.57
C ILE A 214 30.69 12.80 4.62
N ALA A 215 31.54 13.73 5.05
CA ALA A 215 32.83 13.99 4.43
C ALA A 215 33.95 13.29 5.21
N ILE A 216 34.90 12.69 4.49
CA ILE A 216 36.10 12.10 5.10
C ILE A 216 37.31 12.92 4.67
N THR A 217 38.04 13.48 5.63
CA THR A 217 39.27 14.22 5.33
C THR A 217 40.40 13.29 4.93
N THR A 218 41.46 13.83 4.32
CA THR A 218 42.67 13.08 3.96
C THR A 218 43.39 12.44 5.16
N LYS A 219 43.04 12.85 6.39
CA LYS A 219 43.54 12.26 7.65
C LYS A 219 42.58 11.24 8.26
N GLY A 220 41.49 10.88 7.57
CA GLY A 220 40.50 9.92 8.05
C GLY A 220 39.48 10.48 9.03
N VAL A 221 39.45 11.81 9.26
CA VAL A 221 38.42 12.45 10.10
C VAL A 221 37.09 12.46 9.37
N ARG A 222 36.04 11.89 9.97
CA ARG A 222 34.68 11.90 9.44
C ARG A 222 33.95 13.14 9.96
N ILE A 223 33.40 13.94 9.06
CA ILE A 223 32.63 15.16 9.33
C ILE A 223 31.20 14.89 8.86
N TYR A 224 30.26 14.98 9.80
CA TYR A 224 28.84 14.82 9.55
C TYR A 224 28.23 16.21 9.43
N PHE A 225 27.49 16.47 8.37
CA PHE A 225 26.83 17.76 8.19
C PHE A 225 25.45 17.56 7.59
N SER A 226 24.58 18.52 7.91
CA SER A 226 23.26 18.61 7.33
C SER A 226 22.92 20.02 6.89
N VAL A 227 22.25 20.13 5.75
CA VAL A 227 21.91 21.42 5.13
C VAL A 227 20.55 21.37 4.47
N VAL A 228 19.93 22.54 4.35
CA VAL A 228 18.72 22.74 3.55
C VAL A 228 19.13 23.06 2.12
N ALA A 229 18.81 22.19 1.17
CA ALA A 229 18.91 22.54 -0.24
C ALA A 229 17.72 23.43 -0.62
N ARG A 230 18.00 24.65 -1.10
CA ARG A 230 16.99 25.52 -1.71
C ARG A 230 16.92 25.20 -3.19
N ASN A 231 15.70 25.02 -3.72
CA ASN A 231 15.51 24.96 -5.17
C ASN A 231 16.02 26.27 -5.78
N VAL A 232 17.07 26.20 -6.60
CA VAL A 232 17.52 27.32 -7.43
C VAL A 232 16.42 27.56 -8.47
N ALA A 233 15.80 28.75 -8.45
CA ALA A 233 14.83 29.15 -9.45
C ALA A 233 15.48 29.02 -10.85
N TYR A 234 14.96 28.12 -11.67
CA TYR A 234 15.38 28.01 -13.06
C TYR A 234 14.87 29.24 -13.82
N LEU A 235 15.81 30.00 -14.41
CA LEU A 235 15.50 31.02 -15.39
C LEU A 235 14.76 30.38 -16.57
N SER A 236 13.59 30.92 -16.87
CA SER A 236 12.72 30.50 -17.96
C SER A 236 13.41 30.64 -19.31
N GLY A 237 13.46 29.54 -20.06
CA GLY A 237 13.93 29.50 -21.44
C GLY A 237 13.01 28.65 -22.31
N HIS A 238 11.99 29.28 -22.88
CA HIS A 238 11.26 28.91 -24.10
C HIS A 238 10.63 27.51 -24.17
N GLY A 239 9.31 27.46 -23.96
CA GLY A 239 8.48 26.30 -24.21
C GLY A 239 8.43 25.92 -25.70
N GLN A 240 8.71 24.66 -25.98
CA GLN A 240 8.23 23.97 -27.17
C GLN A 240 7.42 22.75 -26.74
N TYR A 241 6.23 22.62 -27.32
CA TYR A 241 5.30 21.53 -27.08
C TYR A 241 5.79 20.25 -27.77
N LEU A 242 5.97 19.17 -27.01
CA LEU A 242 6.25 17.84 -27.53
C LEU A 242 5.00 16.96 -27.41
N SER A 243 4.20 16.95 -28.47
CA SER A 243 3.24 15.87 -28.73
C SER A 243 3.93 14.84 -29.62
N GLN A 244 3.95 13.58 -29.17
CA GLN A 244 4.37 12.39 -29.92
C GLN A 244 5.85 12.36 -30.37
N LEU A 245 6.73 11.89 -29.49
CA LEU A 245 8.00 11.30 -29.92
C LEU A 245 8.18 9.92 -29.30
N THR A 246 8.51 8.97 -30.16
CA THR A 246 8.95 7.61 -29.85
C THR A 246 10.20 7.66 -28.97
N SER A 247 10.16 6.92 -27.86
CA SER A 247 11.12 6.92 -26.77
C SER A 247 12.47 6.28 -27.11
N LYS A 248 13.25 6.92 -27.99
CA LYS A 248 14.68 6.62 -28.12
C LYS A 248 15.46 7.92 -28.12
N SER A 249 16.23 8.13 -27.05
CA SER A 249 17.16 9.25 -26.82
C SER A 249 16.50 10.59 -26.45
N LEU A 250 16.04 10.74 -25.21
CA LEU A 250 15.81 12.05 -24.59
C LEU A 250 16.84 12.28 -23.48
N SER A 251 17.40 13.48 -23.42
CA SER A 251 18.30 13.87 -22.34
C SER A 251 17.52 13.97 -21.02
N GLN A 252 18.16 13.78 -19.88
CA GLN A 252 17.49 13.80 -18.56
C GLN A 252 16.77 15.14 -18.27
N GLN A 253 17.12 16.22 -18.99
CA GLN A 253 16.46 17.53 -18.92
C GLN A 253 15.12 17.59 -19.69
N ASP A 254 14.96 16.82 -20.77
CA ASP A 254 13.73 16.79 -21.59
C ASP A 254 12.63 15.91 -20.97
N VAL A 255 12.96 15.13 -19.94
CA VAL A 255 12.05 14.18 -19.26
C VAL A 255 11.39 14.80 -18.01
N ARG A 256 11.62 16.08 -17.72
CA ARG A 256 10.97 16.73 -16.57
C ARG A 256 9.46 16.89 -16.83
N PRO A 257 8.57 16.43 -15.93
CA PRO A 257 7.13 16.64 -16.07
C PRO A 257 6.80 18.14 -16.21
N GLN A 258 6.23 18.53 -17.36
CA GLN A 258 5.96 19.94 -17.69
C GLN A 258 4.57 20.40 -17.29
N CYS A 259 3.60 19.48 -17.26
CA CYS A 259 2.23 19.78 -16.87
C CYS A 259 1.53 18.53 -16.33
N LEU A 260 0.63 18.73 -15.36
CA LEU A 260 -0.33 17.72 -14.96
C LEU A 260 -1.63 17.96 -15.73
N ARG A 261 -2.22 16.90 -16.28
CA ARG A 261 -3.53 16.95 -16.91
C ARG A 261 -4.41 15.93 -16.22
N VAL A 262 -5.66 16.33 -15.93
CA VAL A 262 -6.66 15.39 -15.44
C VAL A 262 -6.97 14.42 -16.57
N ALA A 263 -6.55 13.17 -16.42
CA ALA A 263 -6.75 12.15 -17.44
C ALA A 263 -8.14 11.51 -17.35
N HIS A 264 -8.71 11.42 -16.13
CA HIS A 264 -10.00 10.82 -15.85
C HIS A 264 -10.51 11.23 -14.47
N VAL A 265 -11.83 11.23 -14.25
CA VAL A 265 -12.44 11.45 -12.93
C VAL A 265 -13.28 10.23 -12.52
N ARG A 266 -12.98 9.63 -11.36
CA ARG A 266 -13.79 8.55 -10.79
C ARG A 266 -14.56 9.06 -9.58
N PHE A 267 -15.89 8.94 -9.63
CA PHE A 267 -16.76 9.26 -8.50
C PHE A 267 -16.73 8.12 -7.50
N SER A 268 -16.72 8.42 -6.20
CA SER A 268 -16.88 7.43 -5.15
C SER A 268 -18.31 6.86 -5.14
N PRO A 269 -18.54 5.70 -4.52
CA PRO A 269 -19.88 5.15 -4.38
C PRO A 269 -20.85 6.17 -3.77
N GLU A 270 -22.11 6.12 -4.21
CA GLU A 270 -23.20 6.96 -3.69
C GLU A 270 -23.03 8.49 -3.89
N VAL A 271 -21.99 8.94 -4.60
CA VAL A 271 -21.80 10.36 -4.95
C VAL A 271 -22.34 10.61 -6.34
N ALA A 272 -23.35 11.46 -6.43
CA ALA A 272 -23.84 12.01 -7.69
C ALA A 272 -23.11 13.35 -7.97
N PRO A 273 -22.88 13.72 -9.24
CA PRO A 273 -22.29 15.03 -9.56
C PRO A 273 -23.10 16.21 -8.99
N THR A 274 -24.41 16.02 -8.80
CA THR A 274 -25.32 17.01 -8.21
C THR A 274 -25.26 17.08 -6.68
N SER A 275 -24.72 16.07 -5.99
CA SER A 275 -24.65 16.02 -4.53
C SER A 275 -23.41 16.74 -3.95
N ILE A 276 -22.43 17.09 -4.78
CA ILE A 276 -21.19 17.82 -4.41
C ILE A 276 -21.49 19.12 -3.65
N TYR A 277 -22.64 19.76 -3.91
CA TYR A 277 -23.05 21.02 -3.28
C TYR A 277 -24.06 20.86 -2.14
N ARG A 278 -24.55 19.65 -1.85
CA ARG A 278 -25.68 19.43 -0.91
C ARG A 278 -25.34 18.55 0.30
N ASP A 279 -24.38 17.63 0.19
CA ASP A 279 -24.02 16.72 1.29
C ASP A 279 -22.68 17.10 1.95
N ALA A 280 -22.71 18.07 2.86
CA ALA A 280 -21.53 18.51 3.62
C ALA A 280 -20.97 17.45 4.59
N HIS A 281 -21.68 16.33 4.81
CA HIS A 281 -21.31 15.29 5.80
C HIS A 281 -20.72 14.01 5.18
N ARG A 282 -20.58 13.94 3.85
CA ARG A 282 -20.04 12.77 3.10
C ARG A 282 -18.69 13.06 2.43
N GLY A 283 -17.88 13.95 3.00
CA GLY A 283 -16.50 14.17 2.52
C GLY A 283 -15.56 13.03 2.94
N VAL A 284 -14.35 13.03 2.38
CA VAL A 284 -13.27 12.11 2.77
C VAL A 284 -12.24 12.90 3.56
N SER A 285 -11.86 12.41 4.74
CA SER A 285 -10.87 13.06 5.59
C SER A 285 -9.47 12.44 5.46
N ILE A 286 -9.42 11.13 5.27
CA ILE A 286 -8.19 10.35 5.10
C ILE A 286 -8.45 9.36 3.98
N ALA A 287 -7.53 9.25 3.03
CA ALA A 287 -7.60 8.30 1.94
C ALA A 287 -6.26 7.61 1.76
N TYR A 288 -6.32 6.32 1.43
CA TYR A 288 -5.22 5.53 0.93
C TYR A 288 -5.66 4.88 -0.37
N ALA A 289 -4.81 4.90 -1.40
CA ALA A 289 -5.09 4.20 -2.64
C ALA A 289 -3.80 3.64 -3.25
N ASP A 290 -3.87 2.41 -3.72
CA ASP A 290 -2.85 1.77 -4.54
C ASP A 290 -3.48 1.07 -5.76
N GLN A 291 -2.73 0.17 -6.41
CA GLN A 291 -3.21 -0.57 -7.58
C GLN A 291 -4.27 -1.64 -7.25
N SER A 292 -4.50 -1.94 -5.97
CA SER A 292 -5.30 -3.09 -5.51
C SER A 292 -6.49 -2.71 -4.63
N ILE A 293 -6.33 -1.65 -3.83
CA ILE A 293 -7.36 -1.17 -2.91
C ILE A 293 -7.42 0.35 -2.89
N CYS A 294 -8.61 0.87 -2.59
CA CYS A 294 -8.85 2.26 -2.24
C CYS A 294 -9.65 2.31 -0.93
N VAL A 295 -9.08 2.91 0.10
CA VAL A 295 -9.67 2.95 1.44
C VAL A 295 -9.81 4.41 1.87
N MET A 296 -11.02 4.80 2.27
CA MET A 296 -11.37 6.18 2.56
C MET A 296 -12.13 6.28 3.88
N ALA A 297 -11.60 7.04 4.83
CA ALA A 297 -12.35 7.45 6.01
C ALA A 297 -13.19 8.68 5.69
N THR A 298 -14.48 8.62 6.00
CA THR A 298 -15.40 9.75 5.81
C THR A 298 -15.03 10.93 6.72
N THR A 299 -15.67 12.09 6.54
CA THR A 299 -15.46 13.28 7.38
C THR A 299 -15.76 13.02 8.86
N ASN A 300 -16.72 12.12 9.15
CA ASN A 300 -17.03 11.72 10.53
C ASN A 300 -15.99 10.77 11.14
N ARG A 301 -15.04 10.26 10.32
CA ARG A 301 -13.92 9.39 10.72
C ARG A 301 -14.31 8.07 11.43
N HIS A 302 -15.58 7.70 11.47
CA HIS A 302 -16.07 6.45 12.07
C HIS A 302 -16.44 5.39 11.03
N ILE A 303 -16.84 5.85 9.84
CA ILE A 303 -17.13 4.99 8.69
C ILE A 303 -15.94 5.05 7.74
N VAL A 304 -15.42 3.87 7.39
CA VAL A 304 -14.35 3.69 6.41
C VAL A 304 -14.88 2.86 5.25
N TRP A 305 -14.82 3.41 4.04
CA TRP A 305 -15.10 2.66 2.81
C TRP A 305 -13.84 1.97 2.34
N ALA A 306 -13.88 0.65 2.16
CA ALA A 306 -12.80 -0.12 1.55
C ALA A 306 -13.26 -0.70 0.22
N LEU A 307 -12.55 -0.33 -0.84
CA LEU A 307 -12.81 -0.72 -2.22
C LEU A 307 -11.69 -1.64 -2.71
N SER A 308 -12.02 -2.71 -3.43
CA SER A 308 -11.02 -3.56 -4.10
C SER A 308 -11.54 -4.12 -5.43
N ASP A 309 -10.63 -4.33 -6.38
CA ASP A 309 -10.92 -4.96 -7.67
C ASP A 309 -10.67 -6.48 -7.68
N ILE A 310 -10.25 -7.09 -6.56
CA ILE A 310 -9.72 -8.48 -6.55
C ILE A 310 -10.69 -9.54 -7.09
N PHE A 311 -12.00 -9.34 -6.97
CA PHE A 311 -13.05 -10.21 -7.52
C PHE A 311 -13.50 -9.85 -8.96
N HIS A 312 -12.85 -8.89 -9.60
CA HIS A 312 -13.18 -8.37 -10.93
C HIS A 312 -12.02 -8.46 -11.95
N PRO A 313 -11.30 -9.61 -12.07
CA PRO A 313 -10.12 -9.70 -12.93
C PRO A 313 -10.42 -9.43 -14.41
N ASN A 314 -11.57 -9.91 -14.90
CA ASN A 314 -11.91 -9.96 -16.33
C ASN A 314 -12.91 -8.90 -16.77
N THR A 315 -13.27 -7.94 -15.91
CA THR A 315 -14.23 -6.91 -16.28
C THR A 315 -13.64 -5.96 -17.34
N LYS A 316 -14.45 -5.64 -18.35
CA LYS A 316 -14.08 -4.67 -19.41
C LYS A 316 -14.05 -3.23 -18.90
N VAL A 317 -14.69 -2.98 -17.77
CA VAL A 317 -14.77 -1.69 -17.09
C VAL A 317 -14.19 -1.88 -15.69
N TYR A 318 -13.56 -0.84 -15.14
CA TYR A 318 -13.00 -0.92 -13.79
C TYR A 318 -14.12 -0.95 -12.73
N CYS A 319 -14.30 -2.13 -12.14
CA CYS A 319 -15.32 -2.45 -11.14
C CYS A 319 -14.64 -2.77 -9.81
N GLU A 320 -15.25 -2.32 -8.72
CA GLU A 320 -14.73 -2.53 -7.37
C GLU A 320 -15.83 -3.08 -6.47
N SER A 321 -15.47 -4.00 -5.59
CA SER A 321 -16.30 -4.38 -4.46
C SER A 321 -16.23 -3.31 -3.39
N MET A 322 -17.37 -2.99 -2.77
CA MET A 322 -17.47 -1.97 -1.73
C MET A 322 -17.80 -2.59 -0.38
N ASN A 323 -16.99 -2.26 0.63
CA ASN A 323 -17.14 -2.71 2.00
C ASN A 323 -17.21 -1.51 2.96
N ASP A 324 -18.21 -1.52 3.84
CA ASP A 324 -18.39 -0.51 4.89
C ASP A 324 -17.75 -1.01 6.20
N LEU A 325 -16.56 -0.51 6.51
CA LEU A 325 -15.82 -0.87 7.72
C LEU A 325 -16.19 0.09 8.86
N HIS A 326 -16.67 -0.50 9.95
CA HIS A 326 -17.01 0.24 11.15
C HIS A 326 -15.79 0.28 12.08
N VAL A 327 -15.23 1.46 12.27
CA VAL A 327 -14.06 1.69 13.12
C VAL A 327 -14.49 2.52 14.32
N THR A 328 -14.08 2.07 15.51
CA THR A 328 -14.38 2.78 16.76
C THR A 328 -13.39 3.91 16.95
N GLY A 329 -13.88 5.09 17.34
CA GLY A 329 -13.07 6.30 17.40
C GLY A 329 -12.85 6.96 16.04
N ASN A 330 -12.12 8.08 16.05
CA ASN A 330 -11.75 8.84 14.87
C ASN A 330 -10.51 8.21 14.23
N VAL A 331 -10.61 7.81 12.97
CA VAL A 331 -9.46 7.37 12.16
C VAL A 331 -8.42 8.49 11.99
N TRP A 332 -7.15 8.11 12.08
CA TRP A 332 -5.98 8.97 11.93
C TRP A 332 -5.00 8.48 10.86
N ALA A 333 -4.86 7.17 10.70
CA ALA A 333 -4.01 6.59 9.68
C ALA A 333 -4.61 5.29 9.13
N ILE A 334 -4.34 5.04 7.85
CA ILE A 334 -4.72 3.84 7.12
C ILE A 334 -3.45 3.34 6.44
N ALA A 335 -3.08 2.08 6.69
CA ALA A 335 -1.88 1.48 6.13
C ALA A 335 -2.15 0.02 5.73
N PRO A 336 -2.07 -0.34 4.43
CA PRO A 336 -2.00 -1.74 4.07
C PRO A 336 -0.64 -2.32 4.43
N VAL A 337 -0.65 -3.57 4.85
CA VAL A 337 0.51 -4.37 5.19
C VAL A 337 0.40 -5.69 4.44
N SER A 338 1.52 -6.17 3.89
CA SER A 338 1.59 -7.49 3.26
C SER A 338 2.84 -8.20 3.74
N ASP A 339 2.68 -9.47 4.10
CA ASP A 339 3.77 -10.29 4.63
C ASP A 339 4.80 -10.65 3.54
N LYS A 340 4.41 -10.62 2.26
CA LYS A 340 5.32 -10.82 1.12
C LYS A 340 5.09 -9.80 0.02
N ILE A 341 6.06 -8.93 -0.16
CA ILE A 341 6.12 -7.99 -1.28
C ILE A 341 6.69 -8.72 -2.51
N ILE A 342 6.00 -8.65 -3.65
CA ILE A 342 6.54 -9.13 -4.93
C ILE A 342 7.76 -8.28 -5.28
N ARG A 343 8.92 -8.92 -5.37
CA ARG A 343 10.13 -8.29 -5.87
C ARG A 343 10.12 -8.33 -7.40
N THR A 344 10.01 -7.17 -8.02
CA THR A 344 10.25 -7.01 -9.45
C THR A 344 11.71 -6.68 -9.69
N LEU A 345 12.25 -7.13 -10.83
CA LEU A 345 13.53 -6.60 -11.31
C LEU A 345 13.38 -5.09 -11.51
N PRO A 346 14.33 -4.27 -11.03
CA PRO A 346 14.29 -2.84 -11.28
C PRO A 346 14.23 -2.59 -12.79
N PRO A 347 13.43 -1.61 -13.25
CA PRO A 347 13.42 -1.25 -14.66
C PRO A 347 14.82 -0.75 -15.07
N GLU A 348 15.19 -0.99 -16.32
CA GLU A 348 16.38 -0.39 -16.91
C GLU A 348 16.35 1.15 -16.73
N PRO A 349 17.49 1.83 -16.53
CA PRO A 349 17.53 3.28 -16.38
C PRO A 349 16.77 4.00 -17.49
N GLY A 350 15.77 4.82 -17.12
CA GLY A 350 14.91 5.56 -18.05
C GLY A 350 13.65 4.81 -18.51
N MET A 351 13.45 3.55 -18.10
CA MET A 351 12.23 2.79 -18.36
C MET A 351 11.24 2.90 -17.19
N LEU A 352 9.95 2.84 -17.50
CA LEU A 352 8.90 2.78 -16.49
C LEU A 352 8.93 1.42 -15.76
N PRO A 353 8.54 1.37 -14.48
CA PRO A 353 8.30 0.12 -13.77
C PRO A 353 7.34 -0.79 -14.54
N ARG A 354 7.60 -2.11 -14.53
CA ARG A 354 6.70 -3.07 -15.17
C ARG A 354 5.34 -3.05 -14.48
N LEU A 355 4.27 -2.95 -15.28
CA LEU A 355 2.91 -3.11 -14.77
C LEU A 355 2.75 -4.54 -14.25
N LEU A 356 2.22 -4.65 -13.04
CA LEU A 356 1.93 -5.95 -12.43
C LEU A 356 0.58 -6.45 -12.92
N PRO A 357 0.45 -7.77 -13.19
CA PRO A 357 -0.85 -8.40 -13.41
C PRO A 357 -1.88 -8.03 -12.35
N HIS A 358 -3.16 -8.16 -12.70
CA HIS A 358 -4.24 -8.01 -11.73
C HIS A 358 -4.01 -8.89 -10.49
N SER A 359 -4.37 -8.37 -9.30
CA SER A 359 -4.11 -8.99 -8.00
C SER A 359 -4.60 -10.44 -7.90
N PHE A 360 -5.75 -10.76 -8.52
CA PHE A 360 -6.27 -12.12 -8.67
C PHE A 360 -5.21 -13.12 -9.17
N PHE A 361 -4.44 -12.79 -10.20
CA PHE A 361 -3.46 -13.73 -10.78
C PHE A 361 -2.18 -13.87 -9.95
N ARG A 362 -2.02 -13.04 -8.93
CA ARG A 362 -0.82 -12.99 -8.07
C ARG A 362 -1.10 -13.47 -6.64
N GLN A 363 -2.35 -13.81 -6.32
CA GLN A 363 -2.79 -14.20 -4.97
C GLN A 363 -2.07 -15.42 -4.36
N SER A 364 -1.46 -16.29 -5.19
CA SER A 364 -0.68 -17.43 -4.70
C SER A 364 0.75 -17.05 -4.28
N ILE A 365 1.27 -15.93 -4.78
CA ILE A 365 2.63 -15.45 -4.54
C ILE A 365 2.62 -14.29 -3.53
N GLU A 366 1.59 -13.44 -3.58
CA GLU A 366 1.33 -12.39 -2.60
C GLU A 366 0.69 -13.00 -1.36
N GLN A 367 1.37 -12.95 -0.22
CA GLN A 367 0.82 -13.46 1.03
C GLN A 367 0.06 -12.39 1.80
N ARG A 368 -0.98 -12.86 2.51
CA ARG A 368 -1.81 -12.17 3.53
C ARG A 368 -1.72 -10.66 3.48
N ARG A 369 -2.69 -10.06 2.78
CA ARG A 369 -2.91 -8.62 2.82
C ARG A 369 -3.74 -8.27 4.04
N ARG A 370 -3.22 -7.34 4.82
CA ARG A 370 -3.85 -6.80 6.01
C ARG A 370 -4.03 -5.32 5.83
N LEU A 371 -5.10 -4.79 6.38
CA LEU A 371 -5.38 -3.36 6.41
C LEU A 371 -5.36 -2.94 7.88
N ILE A 372 -4.39 -2.11 8.24
CA ILE A 372 -4.22 -1.58 9.59
C ILE A 372 -4.80 -0.17 9.60
N ILE A 373 -5.76 0.06 10.48
CA ILE A 373 -6.38 1.36 10.69
C ILE A 373 -6.09 1.81 12.11
N CYS A 374 -5.50 2.99 12.26
CA CYS A 374 -5.25 3.61 13.56
C CYS A 374 -6.33 4.65 13.85
N SER A 375 -6.92 4.56 15.03
CA SER A 375 -7.87 5.53 15.58
C SER A 375 -7.42 6.03 16.95
N ASN A 376 -8.09 7.06 17.47
CA ASN A 376 -7.85 7.55 18.83
C ASN A 376 -8.28 6.58 19.95
N GLU A 377 -8.87 5.42 19.62
CA GLU A 377 -9.21 4.38 20.60
C GLU A 377 -8.34 3.12 20.46
N GLY A 378 -7.52 3.02 19.42
CA GLY A 378 -6.70 1.83 19.18
C GLY A 378 -6.37 1.58 17.72
N VAL A 379 -5.82 0.40 17.47
CA VAL A 379 -5.49 -0.11 16.14
C VAL A 379 -6.43 -1.25 15.78
N HIS A 380 -7.01 -1.17 14.58
CA HIS A 380 -7.93 -2.16 14.02
C HIS A 380 -7.23 -2.89 12.87
N GLU A 381 -7.16 -4.21 12.96
CA GLU A 381 -6.59 -5.05 11.92
C GLU A 381 -7.70 -5.75 11.15
N PHE A 382 -7.79 -5.48 9.86
CA PHE A 382 -8.68 -6.15 8.94
C PHE A 382 -7.87 -7.10 8.05
N GLN A 383 -8.30 -8.36 7.92
CA GLN A 383 -7.79 -9.25 6.89
C GLN A 383 -8.52 -8.96 5.59
N HIS A 384 -7.77 -8.74 4.50
CA HIS A 384 -8.31 -8.71 3.15
C HIS A 384 -8.37 -10.14 2.60
N LEU A 385 -9.58 -10.68 2.48
CA LEU A 385 -9.85 -12.03 1.98
C LEU A 385 -9.60 -12.11 0.48
N THR A 386 -8.93 -13.19 0.07
CA THR A 386 -8.73 -13.48 -1.35
C THR A 386 -9.93 -14.27 -1.91
N PRO A 387 -10.13 -14.28 -3.24
CA PRO A 387 -11.10 -15.17 -3.89
C PRO A 387 -10.88 -16.65 -3.56
N ARG A 388 -9.62 -17.06 -3.33
CA ARG A 388 -9.28 -18.40 -2.83
C ARG A 388 -9.87 -18.66 -1.44
N ASP A 389 -9.71 -17.71 -0.52
CA ASP A 389 -10.24 -17.81 0.84
C ASP A 389 -11.78 -17.86 0.81
N ALA A 390 -12.41 -16.99 -0.01
CA ALA A 390 -13.85 -16.98 -0.19
C ALA A 390 -14.40 -18.31 -0.77
N LEU A 391 -13.68 -18.91 -1.73
CA LEU A 391 -14.06 -20.23 -2.27
C LEU A 391 -13.90 -21.34 -1.22
N GLN A 392 -12.81 -21.31 -0.45
CA GLN A 392 -12.58 -22.24 0.66
C GLN A 392 -13.76 -22.18 1.65
N ASP A 393 -14.10 -20.99 2.14
CA ASP A 393 -15.20 -20.78 3.09
C ASP A 393 -16.55 -21.23 2.51
N ALA A 394 -16.85 -20.86 1.25
CA ALA A 394 -18.08 -21.25 0.57
C ALA A 394 -18.23 -22.79 0.44
N LEU A 395 -17.14 -23.50 0.15
CA LEU A 395 -17.12 -24.96 0.07
C LEU A 395 -17.24 -25.62 1.44
N PHE A 396 -16.66 -25.02 2.48
CA PHE A 396 -16.81 -25.50 3.84
C PHE A 396 -18.27 -25.45 4.27
N GLU A 397 -18.94 -24.31 4.08
CA GLU A 397 -20.32 -24.07 4.52
C GLU A 397 -21.36 -24.78 3.65
N GLY A 398 -21.31 -24.61 2.33
CA GLY A 398 -22.38 -25.00 1.41
C GLY A 398 -22.01 -26.06 0.37
N GLY A 399 -20.72 -26.42 0.25
CA GLY A 399 -20.26 -27.32 -0.80
C GLY A 399 -20.39 -26.74 -2.21
N VAL A 400 -20.31 -27.60 -3.23
CA VAL A 400 -20.25 -27.19 -4.64
C VAL A 400 -21.54 -26.52 -5.12
N GLU A 401 -22.70 -27.04 -4.69
CA GLU A 401 -24.01 -26.49 -5.01
C GLU A 401 -24.46 -25.39 -4.03
N GLY A 402 -23.60 -25.03 -3.08
CA GLY A 402 -23.86 -23.97 -2.11
C GLY A 402 -24.07 -22.62 -2.79
N ARG A 403 -24.98 -21.81 -2.26
CA ARG A 403 -25.32 -20.48 -2.81
C ARG A 403 -24.08 -19.59 -2.98
N ALA A 404 -23.19 -19.55 -1.99
CA ALA A 404 -21.96 -18.76 -2.03
C ALA A 404 -21.02 -19.23 -3.15
N THR A 405 -20.89 -20.55 -3.32
CA THR A 405 -20.07 -21.16 -4.37
C THR A 405 -20.62 -20.83 -5.77
N VAL A 406 -21.93 -20.94 -5.97
CA VAL A 406 -22.59 -20.59 -7.23
C VAL A 406 -22.46 -19.09 -7.53
N GLN A 407 -22.53 -18.23 -6.51
CA GLN A 407 -22.33 -16.79 -6.67
C GLN A 407 -20.90 -16.46 -7.12
N LEU A 408 -19.88 -17.09 -6.51
CA LEU A 408 -18.49 -16.95 -6.94
C LEU A 408 -18.30 -17.44 -8.38
N TRP A 409 -18.96 -18.55 -8.75
CA TRP A 409 -18.94 -19.08 -10.11
C TRP A 409 -19.49 -18.08 -11.14
N GLN A 410 -20.60 -17.41 -10.81
CA GLN A 410 -21.20 -16.39 -11.68
C GLN A 410 -20.35 -15.13 -11.77
N GLN A 411 -19.69 -14.73 -10.67
CA GLN A 411 -18.91 -13.49 -10.59
C GLN A 411 -17.54 -13.61 -11.28
N LEU A 412 -16.79 -14.68 -11.00
CA LEU A 412 -15.42 -14.85 -11.51
C LEU A 412 -15.38 -15.52 -12.88
N GLY A 413 -16.32 -16.43 -13.13
CA GLY A 413 -16.33 -17.30 -14.30
C GLY A 413 -15.74 -18.69 -14.04
N PRO A 414 -16.02 -19.65 -14.94
CA PRO A 414 -15.68 -21.05 -14.74
C PRO A 414 -14.16 -21.29 -14.69
N THR A 415 -13.39 -20.66 -15.58
CA THR A 415 -11.94 -20.87 -15.67
C THR A 415 -11.25 -20.45 -14.37
N GLU A 416 -11.61 -19.28 -13.86
CA GLU A 416 -11.06 -18.68 -12.64
C GLU A 416 -11.39 -19.53 -11.41
N VAL A 417 -12.63 -19.99 -11.27
CA VAL A 417 -13.00 -20.88 -10.16
C VAL A 417 -12.28 -22.23 -10.25
N LEU A 418 -12.08 -22.78 -11.44
CA LEU A 418 -11.29 -24.00 -11.61
C LEU A 418 -9.81 -23.77 -11.23
N VAL A 419 -9.21 -22.64 -11.60
CA VAL A 419 -7.84 -22.28 -11.17
C VAL A 419 -7.76 -22.19 -9.63
N LEU A 420 -8.73 -21.55 -8.98
CA LEU A 420 -8.80 -21.49 -7.52
C LEU A 420 -8.96 -22.88 -6.89
N ALA A 421 -9.87 -23.69 -7.44
CA ALA A 421 -10.09 -25.08 -7.02
C ALA A 421 -8.81 -25.92 -7.15
N LEU A 422 -8.07 -25.78 -8.25
CA LEU A 422 -6.79 -26.45 -8.45
C LEU A 422 -5.78 -26.02 -7.36
N SER A 423 -5.74 -24.73 -7.03
CA SER A 423 -4.85 -24.21 -5.97
C SER A 423 -5.19 -24.76 -4.56
N ILE A 424 -6.44 -25.19 -4.33
CA ILE A 424 -6.86 -25.85 -3.09
C ILE A 424 -6.45 -27.33 -3.14
N LEU A 425 -6.65 -28.02 -4.26
CA LEU A 425 -6.26 -29.42 -4.44
C LEU A 425 -4.74 -29.64 -4.28
N THR A 426 -3.94 -28.71 -4.81
CA THR A 426 -2.47 -28.77 -4.73
C THR A 426 -1.91 -28.25 -3.41
N SER A 427 -2.75 -27.75 -2.52
CA SER A 427 -2.32 -27.23 -1.22
C SER A 427 -2.09 -28.36 -0.22
N GLU A 428 -1.08 -28.20 0.63
CA GLU A 428 -0.77 -29.10 1.75
C GLU A 428 -1.37 -28.60 3.07
N ALA A 429 -2.15 -27.51 3.06
CA ALA A 429 -2.76 -26.98 4.27
C ALA A 429 -3.82 -27.95 4.82
N ALA A 430 -3.78 -28.23 6.13
CA ALA A 430 -4.71 -29.15 6.78
C ALA A 430 -6.19 -28.77 6.62
N ILE A 431 -6.47 -27.47 6.47
CA ILE A 431 -7.82 -26.98 6.18
C ILE A 431 -8.25 -27.36 4.76
N ASP A 432 -7.35 -27.31 3.77
CA ASP A 432 -7.65 -27.65 2.38
C ASP A 432 -7.92 -29.15 2.22
N GLU A 433 -7.17 -30.01 2.92
CA GLU A 433 -7.39 -31.48 2.92
C GLU A 433 -8.84 -31.87 3.22
N ARG A 434 -9.50 -31.15 4.14
CA ARG A 434 -10.88 -31.45 4.55
C ARG A 434 -11.92 -31.14 3.48
N ILE A 435 -11.58 -30.36 2.47
CA ILE A 435 -12.48 -29.94 1.39
C ILE A 435 -12.08 -30.48 0.02
N LYS A 436 -10.94 -31.18 -0.12
CA LYS A 436 -10.47 -31.72 -1.41
C LYS A 436 -11.52 -32.59 -2.09
N ASP A 437 -12.23 -33.45 -1.36
CA ASP A 437 -13.29 -34.29 -1.92
C ASP A 437 -14.43 -33.46 -2.53
N LYS A 438 -14.80 -32.34 -1.90
CA LYS A 438 -15.79 -31.41 -2.46
C LYS A 438 -15.24 -30.71 -3.70
N VAL A 439 -13.97 -30.30 -3.66
CA VAL A 439 -13.33 -29.63 -4.80
C VAL A 439 -13.21 -30.56 -6.01
N HIS A 440 -12.96 -31.85 -5.81
CA HIS A 440 -12.94 -32.85 -6.88
C HIS A 440 -14.26 -32.92 -7.66
N GLN A 441 -15.40 -32.65 -7.01
CA GLN A 441 -16.71 -32.64 -7.66
C GLN A 441 -16.86 -31.54 -8.72
N PHE A 442 -16.08 -30.45 -8.63
CA PHE A 442 -16.03 -29.44 -9.69
C PHE A 442 -15.48 -29.99 -11.00
N TYR A 443 -14.59 -30.99 -10.96
CA TYR A 443 -13.98 -31.54 -12.17
C TYR A 443 -14.75 -32.76 -12.69
N SER A 444 -15.41 -33.50 -11.81
CA SER A 444 -16.22 -34.65 -12.23
C SER A 444 -17.56 -34.28 -12.86
N SER A 445 -18.06 -33.06 -12.65
CA SER A 445 -19.30 -32.56 -13.26
C SER A 445 -19.14 -32.06 -14.70
N TYR A 446 -17.90 -31.98 -15.21
CA TYR A 446 -17.57 -31.51 -16.56
C TYR A 446 -17.03 -32.59 -17.50
N ASN A 447 -16.97 -33.85 -17.04
CA ASN A 447 -16.80 -35.06 -17.87
C ASN A 447 -18.17 -35.73 -18.03
#